data_AF-A0A2P7YV88-F1
#
_entry.id   AF-A0A2P7YV88-F1
#
_cell.length_a   1.000
_cell.length_b   1.000
_cell.length_c   1.000
_cell.angle_alpha   90.00
_cell.angle_beta   90.00
_cell.angle_gamma   90.00
#
_symmetry.space_group_name_H-M   'P 1'
#
loop_
_entity.id
_entity.type
_entity.pdbx_description
1 polymer ?
#
loop_
_entity_poly.entity_id
_entity_poly.type
_entity_poly.pdbx_seq_one_letter_code
_entity_poly.pdbx_strand_id
1 'polypeptide(L)'
;MLKHLKILDKRPLSSSIDLLGDIQLLSLAIHLSCLCSCGALISGVPRLQRLDLILDMSTLYPKRPDNMLDPLGLHDIGNLISKSNLTQLNLFIMSPEVLYLTDFLAFLAQIVGGSSIESLTIRTFKTRQTIGSQWKVIESPNGPEFLAVLKNARLLVNLTLDYAFMKHLHFPQNYTTTNEFEKSAPVSLSLVDESFGLPTLLPIEREVVSHIIATIRATHVGLIYGRVQEGSHLNALSFMNNLLAHLGSCPFSNQIQFVSLYEAWSYSDDGMMREYYQNIINANDAGLEESEARKHKMTLMKASRISRFDFNSPRYQKQEVYSVLQQEGQLSVDTKPVHQSKLPINIFSSAETSLRDLEYYSCPNKELSAIWLDVPAQDFINAYAQFLQRQGKLEVPGYVELVKTSAGNELPPQESETWFYKRAASAARHIYLRKHVGVGKLNKLYGGSINRGFRPHKHADASGSVNRKVVQALEKIGVVEISPKGGRKISENGQRDLDRIAAQTLEEDDE
;
A
#
# COMPACT_ATOMS: atom_id res chain seq x y z
N MET A 1 2.03 -4.86 -29.90
CA MET A 1 1.44 -5.97 -29.13
C MET A 1 1.43 -5.62 -27.67
N LEU A 2 0.33 -5.88 -26.98
CA LEU A 2 0.21 -5.71 -25.53
C LEU A 2 1.09 -6.77 -24.83
N LYS A 3 2.11 -6.34 -24.09
CA LYS A 3 3.05 -7.23 -23.36
C LYS A 3 2.79 -7.29 -21.85
N HIS A 4 2.17 -6.24 -21.30
CA HIS A 4 1.96 -6.08 -19.87
C HIS A 4 0.49 -5.72 -19.66
N LEU A 5 -0.19 -6.45 -18.78
CA LEU A 5 -1.60 -6.21 -18.45
C LEU A 5 -1.74 -6.10 -16.93
N LYS A 6 -2.44 -5.06 -16.46
CA LYS A 6 -2.84 -4.92 -15.05
C LYS A 6 -4.36 -4.87 -15.00
N ILE A 7 -4.98 -5.75 -14.22
CA ILE A 7 -6.41 -5.79 -13.96
C ILE A 7 -6.59 -5.49 -12.47
N LEU A 8 -7.01 -4.26 -12.18
CA LEU A 8 -6.95 -3.68 -10.85
C LEU A 8 -8.29 -3.81 -10.08
N ASP A 9 -9.34 -4.26 -10.75
CA ASP A 9 -10.69 -4.39 -10.19
C ASP A 9 -10.95 -5.83 -9.67
N LYS A 10 -11.73 -5.93 -8.58
CA LYS A 10 -12.06 -7.19 -7.90
C LYS A 10 -13.11 -8.03 -8.63
N ARG A 11 -13.91 -7.43 -9.54
CA ARG A 11 -14.90 -8.13 -10.39
C ARG A 11 -15.40 -7.26 -11.54
N PRO A 12 -15.46 -7.76 -12.79
CA PRO A 12 -16.42 -7.26 -13.75
C PRO A 12 -17.81 -7.74 -13.34
N LEU A 13 -18.78 -6.84 -13.16
CA LEU A 13 -20.19 -7.23 -13.14
C LEU A 13 -20.50 -7.86 -14.51
N SER A 14 -20.88 -9.14 -14.49
CA SER A 14 -21.61 -9.80 -15.57
C SER A 14 -21.10 -9.54 -17.01
N SER A 15 -19.99 -10.14 -17.38
CA SER A 15 -19.76 -10.59 -18.76
C SER A 15 -18.53 -11.49 -18.76
N SER A 16 -18.61 -12.63 -19.43
CA SER A 16 -17.43 -13.32 -19.92
C SER A 16 -16.58 -12.29 -20.66
N ILE A 17 -15.44 -11.91 -20.08
CA ILE A 17 -14.47 -11.08 -20.76
C ILE A 17 -13.90 -11.96 -21.89
N ASP A 18 -14.58 -11.96 -23.04
CA ASP A 18 -14.11 -12.49 -24.32
C ASP A 18 -13.06 -11.55 -24.95
N LEU A 19 -12.57 -10.58 -24.18
CA LEU A 19 -11.39 -9.82 -24.53
C LEU A 19 -10.20 -10.68 -24.17
N LEU A 20 -9.67 -11.38 -25.16
CA LEU A 20 -8.25 -11.53 -25.47
C LEU A 20 -8.17 -12.75 -26.40
N GLY A 21 -7.99 -12.51 -27.71
CA GLY A 21 -7.46 -13.53 -28.62
C GLY A 21 -6.04 -13.96 -28.18
N ASP A 22 -5.29 -14.67 -29.05
CA ASP A 22 -3.90 -15.14 -28.82
C ASP A 22 -2.89 -14.02 -28.49
N ILE A 23 -3.04 -13.36 -27.35
CA ILE A 23 -2.23 -12.24 -26.90
C ILE A 23 -1.12 -12.82 -26.03
N GLN A 24 0.12 -12.68 -26.51
CA GLN A 24 1.32 -13.12 -25.81
C GLN A 24 1.72 -12.10 -24.74
N LEU A 25 1.14 -12.24 -23.54
CA LEU A 25 1.53 -11.44 -22.38
C LEU A 25 2.86 -11.94 -21.79
N LEU A 26 3.70 -11.01 -21.36
CA LEU A 26 4.93 -11.27 -20.59
C LEU A 26 4.69 -11.07 -19.09
N SER A 27 3.88 -10.08 -18.71
CA SER A 27 3.50 -9.85 -17.31
C SER A 27 2.01 -9.61 -17.12
N LEU A 28 1.49 -10.10 -15.98
CA LEU A 28 0.10 -9.92 -15.56
C LEU A 28 0.06 -9.51 -14.09
N ALA A 29 -0.69 -8.46 -13.76
CA ALA A 29 -1.08 -8.13 -12.39
C ALA A 29 -2.59 -8.26 -12.24
N ILE A 30 -3.08 -9.08 -11.32
CA ILE A 30 -4.50 -9.43 -11.23
C ILE A 30 -4.90 -9.91 -9.84
N HIS A 31 -6.17 -9.70 -9.48
CA HIS A 31 -6.78 -10.32 -8.31
C HIS A 31 -7.07 -11.81 -8.54
N LEU A 32 -6.73 -12.67 -7.58
CA LEU A 32 -6.83 -14.13 -7.79
C LEU A 32 -8.27 -14.58 -8.12
N SER A 33 -9.29 -13.99 -7.48
CA SER A 33 -10.70 -14.27 -7.80
C SER A 33 -11.08 -13.94 -9.25
N CYS A 34 -10.51 -12.87 -9.82
CA CYS A 34 -10.70 -12.50 -11.22
C CYS A 34 -10.01 -13.50 -12.15
N LEU A 35 -8.81 -13.93 -11.77
CA LEU A 35 -8.07 -14.97 -12.50
C LEU A 35 -8.89 -16.27 -12.56
N CYS A 36 -9.45 -16.70 -11.41
CA CYS A 36 -10.28 -17.91 -11.33
C CYS A 36 -11.54 -17.86 -12.19
N SER A 37 -12.06 -16.67 -12.45
CA SER A 37 -13.32 -16.47 -13.17
C SER A 37 -13.11 -16.31 -14.69
N CYS A 38 -11.86 -16.20 -15.15
CA CYS A 38 -11.53 -15.90 -16.55
C CYS A 38 -10.67 -17.01 -17.18
N GLY A 39 -11.31 -17.93 -17.90
CA GLY A 39 -10.64 -19.06 -18.58
C GLY A 39 -9.56 -18.64 -19.59
N ALA A 40 -9.77 -17.52 -20.31
CA ALA A 40 -8.79 -17.02 -21.28
C ALA A 40 -7.46 -16.64 -20.61
N LEU A 41 -7.51 -15.92 -19.48
CA LEU A 41 -6.32 -15.52 -18.73
C LEU A 41 -5.61 -16.73 -18.10
N ILE A 42 -6.37 -17.70 -17.59
CA ILE A 42 -5.84 -18.97 -17.06
C ILE A 42 -5.00 -19.68 -18.13
N SER A 43 -5.49 -19.75 -19.37
CA SER A 43 -4.76 -20.39 -20.47
C SER A 43 -3.45 -19.68 -20.82
N GLY A 44 -3.34 -18.38 -20.53
CA GLY A 44 -2.16 -17.56 -20.76
C GLY A 44 -1.09 -17.66 -19.67
N VAL A 45 -1.44 -18.05 -18.45
CA VAL A 45 -0.51 -18.09 -17.30
C VAL A 45 0.78 -18.86 -17.57
N PRO A 46 0.78 -20.05 -18.21
CA PRO A 46 2.01 -20.80 -18.46
C PRO A 46 3.06 -20.06 -19.31
N ARG A 47 2.64 -19.07 -20.10
CA ARG A 47 3.48 -18.28 -21.02
C ARG A 47 4.07 -17.03 -20.36
N LEU A 48 3.62 -16.65 -19.16
CA LEU A 48 4.07 -15.45 -18.47
C LEU A 48 5.49 -15.61 -17.92
N GLN A 49 6.24 -14.51 -17.89
CA GLN A 49 7.53 -14.41 -17.19
C GLN A 49 7.36 -13.81 -15.79
N ARG A 50 6.40 -12.90 -15.62
CA ARG A 50 6.09 -12.26 -14.34
C ARG A 50 4.59 -12.32 -14.01
N LEU A 51 4.27 -12.63 -12.76
CA LEU A 51 2.91 -12.64 -12.26
C LEU A 51 2.81 -11.93 -10.91
N ASP A 52 1.91 -10.96 -10.83
CA ASP A 52 1.60 -10.23 -9.60
C ASP A 52 0.16 -10.59 -9.17
N LEU A 53 0.01 -11.31 -8.05
CA LEU A 53 -1.27 -11.84 -7.59
C LEU A 53 -1.70 -11.20 -6.28
N ILE A 54 -2.93 -10.68 -6.24
CA ILE A 54 -3.60 -10.40 -4.97
C ILE A 54 -4.32 -11.64 -4.47
N LEU A 55 -4.00 -12.03 -3.25
CA LEU A 55 -4.60 -13.15 -2.55
C LEU A 55 -5.60 -12.64 -1.51
N ASP A 56 -6.89 -12.74 -1.86
CA ASP A 56 -8.00 -12.52 -0.96
C ASP A 56 -8.63 -13.86 -0.57
N MET A 57 -8.13 -14.41 0.55
CA MET A 57 -8.57 -15.71 1.06
C MET A 57 -10.05 -15.73 1.49
N SER A 58 -10.72 -14.57 1.63
CA SER A 58 -12.16 -14.54 1.91
C SER A 58 -13.01 -14.96 0.70
N THR A 59 -12.46 -14.83 -0.51
CA THR A 59 -13.17 -15.08 -1.78
C THR A 59 -12.83 -16.42 -2.43
N LEU A 60 -11.87 -17.15 -1.88
CA LEU A 60 -11.28 -18.35 -2.47
C LEU A 60 -11.68 -19.61 -1.71
N TYR A 61 -11.65 -20.75 -2.41
CA TYR A 61 -11.85 -22.07 -1.82
C TYR A 61 -10.55 -22.90 -1.86
N PRO A 62 -10.25 -23.71 -0.83
CA PRO A 62 -9.06 -24.57 -0.80
C PRO A 62 -9.00 -25.54 -1.98
N LYS A 63 -10.12 -26.23 -2.23
CA LYS A 63 -10.33 -27.20 -3.32
C LYS A 63 -11.62 -26.88 -4.03
N ARG A 64 -11.72 -27.30 -5.30
CA ARG A 64 -12.95 -27.19 -6.09
C ARG A 64 -14.10 -27.93 -5.39
N PRO A 65 -15.26 -27.29 -5.14
CA PRO A 65 -16.41 -27.98 -4.59
C PRO A 65 -17.01 -28.93 -5.63
N ASP A 66 -17.33 -30.16 -5.22
CA ASP A 66 -17.71 -31.28 -6.11
C ASP A 66 -18.91 -31.01 -7.04
N ASN A 67 -19.72 -29.99 -6.74
CA ASN A 67 -20.98 -29.68 -7.45
C ASN A 67 -20.94 -28.45 -8.37
N MET A 68 -19.77 -27.84 -8.61
CA MET A 68 -19.65 -26.63 -9.44
C MET A 68 -18.51 -26.72 -10.47
N LEU A 69 -18.81 -26.31 -11.71
CA LEU A 69 -17.82 -26.18 -12.78
C LEU A 69 -16.89 -24.98 -12.55
N ASP A 70 -17.34 -23.93 -11.86
CA ASP A 70 -16.55 -22.74 -11.52
C ASP A 70 -16.93 -22.24 -10.12
N PRO A 71 -16.02 -21.60 -9.36
CA PRO A 71 -14.64 -21.23 -9.71
C PRO A 71 -13.57 -22.29 -9.31
N LEU A 72 -12.38 -22.20 -9.93
CA LEU A 72 -11.19 -23.00 -9.58
C LEU A 72 -10.73 -22.78 -8.13
N GLY A 73 -10.23 -23.86 -7.50
CA GLY A 73 -9.66 -23.80 -6.15
C GLY A 73 -8.20 -23.34 -6.13
N LEU A 74 -7.69 -23.00 -4.95
CA LEU A 74 -6.29 -22.57 -4.76
C LEU A 74 -5.29 -23.62 -5.26
N HIS A 75 -5.58 -24.91 -5.04
CA HIS A 75 -4.73 -26.01 -5.49
C HIS A 75 -4.60 -26.11 -7.03
N ASP A 76 -5.69 -25.88 -7.76
CA ASP A 76 -5.69 -25.96 -9.23
C ASP A 76 -4.79 -24.86 -9.82
N ILE A 77 -4.79 -23.68 -9.20
CA ILE A 77 -3.96 -22.56 -9.60
C ILE A 77 -2.49 -22.81 -9.25
N GLY A 78 -2.23 -23.40 -8.07
CA GLY A 78 -0.88 -23.85 -7.70
C GLY A 78 -0.31 -24.78 -8.76
N ASN A 79 -1.10 -25.75 -9.22
CA ASN A 79 -0.71 -26.67 -10.30
C ASN A 79 -0.46 -25.95 -11.63
N LEU A 80 -1.27 -24.96 -11.99
CA LEU A 80 -1.08 -24.15 -13.21
C LEU A 80 0.23 -23.36 -13.16
N ILE A 81 0.48 -22.65 -12.06
CA ILE A 81 1.69 -21.84 -11.84
C ILE A 81 2.93 -22.75 -11.80
N SER A 82 2.83 -23.93 -11.16
CA SER A 82 3.94 -24.88 -11.08
C SER A 82 4.42 -25.36 -12.46
N LYS A 83 3.56 -25.35 -13.49
CA LYS A 83 3.89 -25.77 -14.87
C LYS A 83 4.30 -24.60 -15.77
N SER A 84 4.38 -23.39 -15.23
CA SER A 84 4.70 -22.18 -16.00
C SER A 84 6.19 -21.89 -16.05
N ASN A 85 6.60 -21.08 -17.02
CA ASN A 85 7.98 -20.55 -17.13
C ASN A 85 8.15 -19.23 -16.35
N LEU A 86 7.41 -19.05 -15.26
CA LEU A 86 7.49 -17.84 -14.45
C LEU A 86 8.86 -17.73 -13.78
N THR A 87 9.48 -16.56 -13.90
CA THR A 87 10.75 -16.21 -13.24
C THR A 87 10.51 -15.30 -12.03
N GLN A 88 9.45 -14.48 -12.07
CA GLN A 88 9.09 -13.54 -11.01
C GLN A 88 7.65 -13.74 -10.54
N LEU A 89 7.47 -13.94 -9.24
CA LEU A 89 6.16 -14.04 -8.60
C LEU A 89 6.07 -13.05 -7.43
N ASN A 90 5.09 -12.15 -7.51
CA ASN A 90 4.77 -11.23 -6.43
C ASN A 90 3.40 -11.59 -5.85
N LEU A 91 3.35 -11.92 -4.56
CA LEU A 91 2.14 -12.26 -3.82
C LEU A 91 1.80 -11.12 -2.87
N PHE A 92 0.63 -10.53 -3.07
CA PHE A 92 0.08 -9.48 -2.23
C PHE A 92 -1.03 -10.07 -1.37
N ILE A 93 -0.77 -10.21 -0.07
CA ILE A 93 -1.66 -10.83 0.90
C ILE A 93 -2.35 -9.79 1.76
N MET A 94 -3.64 -10.01 2.05
CA MET A 94 -4.46 -9.09 2.83
C MET A 94 -4.11 -9.05 4.32
N SER A 95 -3.71 -10.20 4.87
CA SER A 95 -3.37 -10.38 6.29
C SER A 95 -2.23 -11.38 6.39
N PRO A 96 -1.24 -11.19 7.28
CA PRO A 96 -0.18 -12.17 7.53
C PRO A 96 -0.69 -13.46 8.20
N GLU A 97 -1.92 -13.47 8.71
CA GLU A 97 -2.58 -14.65 9.31
C GLU A 97 -2.76 -15.82 8.32
N VAL A 98 -2.61 -15.57 7.01
CA VAL A 98 -2.59 -16.63 5.99
C VAL A 98 -1.49 -17.67 6.24
N LEU A 99 -0.44 -17.34 6.99
CA LEU A 99 0.61 -18.26 7.41
C LEU A 99 0.13 -19.41 8.30
N TYR A 100 -1.03 -19.27 8.96
CA TYR A 100 -1.62 -20.36 9.73
C TYR A 100 -2.49 -21.28 8.85
N LEU A 101 -2.63 -21.00 7.54
CA LEU A 101 -3.46 -21.83 6.67
C LEU A 101 -2.62 -22.93 6.01
N THR A 102 -2.95 -24.19 6.28
CA THR A 102 -2.30 -25.36 5.65
C THR A 102 -2.31 -25.27 4.13
N ASP A 103 -3.45 -24.89 3.55
CA ASP A 103 -3.63 -24.80 2.11
C ASP A 103 -2.78 -23.69 1.47
N PHE A 104 -2.53 -22.59 2.19
CA PHE A 104 -1.66 -21.52 1.70
C PHE A 104 -0.19 -21.98 1.65
N LEU A 105 0.29 -22.65 2.71
CA LEU A 105 1.66 -23.19 2.71
C LEU A 105 1.83 -24.30 1.66
N ALA A 106 0.82 -25.16 1.48
CA ALA A 106 0.82 -26.17 0.42
C ALA A 106 0.83 -25.54 -0.98
N PHE A 107 0.07 -24.46 -1.19
CA PHE A 107 0.09 -23.68 -2.43
C PHE A 107 1.47 -23.08 -2.70
N LEU A 108 2.10 -22.45 -1.71
CA LEU A 108 3.48 -21.95 -1.84
C LEU A 108 4.46 -23.08 -2.15
N ALA A 109 4.34 -24.23 -1.47
CA ALA A 109 5.19 -25.40 -1.70
C ALA A 109 5.10 -25.91 -3.14
N GLN A 110 3.89 -25.96 -3.70
CA GLN A 110 3.63 -26.40 -5.08
C GLN A 110 4.23 -25.44 -6.10
N ILE A 111 4.03 -24.15 -5.89
CA ILE A 111 4.55 -23.13 -6.79
C ILE A 111 6.07 -23.16 -6.79
N VAL A 112 6.67 -23.04 -5.61
CA VAL A 112 8.12 -22.91 -5.45
C VAL A 112 8.84 -24.21 -5.81
N GLY A 113 8.23 -25.37 -5.56
CA GLY A 113 8.80 -26.67 -5.89
C GLY A 113 8.72 -27.06 -7.37
N GLY A 114 7.69 -26.59 -8.10
CA GLY A 114 7.48 -26.98 -9.49
C GLY A 114 7.97 -25.98 -10.55
N SER A 115 8.05 -24.69 -10.21
CA SER A 115 8.32 -23.63 -11.18
C SER A 115 9.77 -23.12 -11.17
N SER A 116 10.16 -22.41 -12.24
CA SER A 116 11.47 -21.78 -12.43
C SER A 116 11.61 -20.42 -11.72
N ILE A 117 10.95 -20.23 -10.56
CA ILE A 117 10.91 -18.91 -9.90
C ILE A 117 12.28 -18.54 -9.32
N GLU A 118 12.83 -17.44 -9.82
CA GLU A 118 14.07 -16.83 -9.35
C GLU A 118 13.81 -15.72 -8.32
N SER A 119 12.66 -15.05 -8.41
CA SER A 119 12.27 -13.96 -7.50
C SER A 119 10.89 -14.18 -6.89
N LEU A 120 10.83 -14.23 -5.56
CA LEU A 120 9.60 -14.32 -4.79
C LEU A 120 9.46 -13.09 -3.88
N THR A 121 8.37 -12.36 -4.04
CA THR A 121 8.02 -11.23 -3.17
C THR A 121 6.71 -11.55 -2.46
N ILE A 122 6.68 -11.49 -1.13
CA ILE A 122 5.46 -11.61 -0.34
C ILE A 122 5.29 -10.31 0.45
N ARG A 123 4.26 -9.55 0.11
CA ARG A 123 3.95 -8.28 0.77
C ARG A 123 2.53 -8.26 1.29
N THR A 124 2.35 -7.59 2.40
CA THR A 124 1.09 -7.37 3.10
C THR A 124 0.56 -5.99 2.74
N PHE A 125 -0.75 -5.87 2.57
CA PHE A 125 -1.40 -4.57 2.45
C PHE A 125 -2.60 -4.46 3.38
N LYS A 126 -2.81 -3.27 3.97
CA LYS A 126 -3.72 -3.08 5.10
C LYS A 126 -5.18 -3.08 4.64
N THR A 127 -5.91 -4.16 4.88
CA THR A 127 -7.39 -4.17 4.79
C THR A 127 -8.01 -4.87 5.99
N ARG A 128 -9.19 -4.41 6.42
CA ARG A 128 -9.94 -4.93 7.58
C ARG A 128 -10.84 -6.12 7.23
N GLN A 129 -10.40 -7.00 6.34
CA GLN A 129 -11.18 -8.18 5.96
C GLN A 129 -10.66 -9.39 6.71
N THR A 130 -11.57 -10.07 7.40
CA THR A 130 -11.29 -11.27 8.18
C THR A 130 -11.25 -12.50 7.27
N ILE A 131 -10.33 -13.41 7.53
CA ILE A 131 -10.26 -14.71 6.86
C ILE A 131 -11.54 -15.51 7.23
N GLY A 132 -12.21 -16.09 6.24
CA GLY A 132 -13.43 -16.89 6.46
C GLY A 132 -13.17 -18.20 7.20
N SER A 133 -14.20 -18.79 7.80
CA SER A 133 -14.12 -20.02 8.63
C SER A 133 -13.86 -21.33 7.85
N GLN A 134 -13.75 -21.26 6.52
CA GLN A 134 -13.65 -22.43 5.64
C GLN A 134 -12.24 -23.01 5.47
N TRP A 135 -11.22 -22.36 6.04
CA TRP A 135 -9.82 -22.75 5.89
C TRP A 135 -9.35 -23.63 7.05
N LYS A 136 -8.51 -24.62 6.75
CA LYS A 136 -7.89 -25.45 7.78
C LYS A 136 -6.68 -24.71 8.39
N VAL A 137 -6.84 -24.34 9.66
CA VAL A 137 -5.84 -23.64 10.46
C VAL A 137 -4.84 -24.63 11.08
N ILE A 138 -3.56 -24.29 11.03
CA ILE A 138 -2.45 -24.96 11.68
C ILE A 138 -2.37 -24.45 13.12
N GLU A 139 -2.34 -25.37 14.08
CA GLU A 139 -1.96 -25.03 15.44
C GLU A 139 -0.44 -24.80 15.47
N SER A 140 -0.01 -23.65 16.04
CA SER A 140 1.39 -23.25 16.12
C SER A 140 2.31 -24.40 16.56
N PRO A 141 3.50 -24.59 15.95
CA PRO A 141 4.29 -23.62 15.18
C PRO A 141 4.23 -23.78 13.64
N ASN A 142 4.08 -22.67 12.92
CA ASN A 142 4.00 -22.59 11.44
C ASN A 142 5.34 -22.26 10.75
N GLY A 143 6.33 -21.74 11.49
CA GLY A 143 7.63 -21.34 10.95
C GLY A 143 8.39 -22.47 10.25
N PRO A 144 8.53 -23.67 10.84
CA PRO A 144 9.24 -24.78 10.21
C PRO A 144 8.63 -25.22 8.87
N GLU A 145 7.30 -25.20 8.74
CA GLU A 145 6.62 -25.53 7.48
C GLU A 145 6.94 -24.50 6.39
N PHE A 146 6.92 -23.20 6.74
CA PHE A 146 7.33 -22.14 5.83
C PHE A 146 8.80 -22.27 5.39
N LEU A 147 9.71 -22.60 6.30
CA LEU A 147 11.11 -22.84 5.95
C LEU A 147 11.28 -24.08 5.07
N ALA A 148 10.47 -25.13 5.25
CA ALA A 148 10.48 -26.30 4.37
C ALA A 148 10.10 -25.93 2.92
N VAL A 149 9.15 -25.00 2.75
CA VAL A 149 8.82 -24.43 1.44
C VAL A 149 10.03 -23.73 0.82
N LEU A 150 10.69 -22.85 1.58
CA LEU A 150 11.88 -22.13 1.09
C LEU A 150 13.08 -23.04 0.81
N LYS A 151 13.23 -24.14 1.55
CA LYS A 151 14.28 -25.14 1.32
C LYS A 151 14.11 -25.83 -0.05
N ASN A 152 12.87 -26.00 -0.51
CA ASN A 152 12.57 -26.55 -1.83
C ASN A 152 12.78 -25.53 -2.98
N ALA A 153 12.98 -24.25 -2.67
CA ALA A 153 13.20 -23.15 -3.60
C ALA A 153 14.64 -23.13 -4.16
N ARG A 154 15.00 -24.12 -4.98
CA ARG A 154 16.40 -24.31 -5.45
C ARG A 154 16.90 -23.18 -6.36
N LEU A 155 16.01 -22.60 -7.17
CA LEU A 155 16.33 -21.54 -8.14
C LEU A 155 16.15 -20.13 -7.57
N LEU A 156 15.69 -20.00 -6.33
CA LEU A 156 15.39 -18.71 -5.72
C LEU A 156 16.67 -17.90 -5.47
N VAL A 157 16.76 -16.76 -6.14
CA VAL A 157 17.82 -15.75 -6.07
C VAL A 157 17.39 -14.55 -5.21
N ASN A 158 16.14 -14.10 -5.32
CA ASN A 158 15.65 -12.92 -4.60
C ASN A 158 14.42 -13.25 -3.77
N LEU A 159 14.48 -13.01 -2.47
CA LEU A 159 13.35 -13.14 -1.55
C LEU A 159 13.06 -11.79 -0.90
N THR A 160 11.86 -11.26 -1.11
CA THR A 160 11.41 -10.01 -0.47
C THR A 160 10.23 -10.30 0.46
N LEU A 161 10.37 -9.94 1.74
CA LEU A 161 9.35 -10.18 2.77
C LEU A 161 9.07 -8.90 3.58
N ASP A 162 7.80 -8.64 3.85
CA ASP A 162 7.42 -7.60 4.81
C ASP A 162 7.77 -8.01 6.25
N TYR A 163 8.27 -7.05 7.03
CA TYR A 163 8.58 -7.23 8.44
C TYR A 163 7.34 -7.63 9.26
N ALA A 164 6.15 -7.14 8.90
CA ALA A 164 4.89 -7.54 9.51
C ALA A 164 4.57 -9.03 9.30
N PHE A 165 4.95 -9.60 8.15
CA PHE A 165 4.78 -11.02 7.86
C PHE A 165 5.66 -11.89 8.76
N MET A 166 6.91 -11.47 8.99
CA MET A 166 7.84 -12.21 9.85
C MET A 166 7.38 -12.32 11.31
N LYS A 167 6.64 -11.33 11.82
CA LYS A 167 6.12 -11.36 13.21
C LYS A 167 5.14 -12.50 13.47
N HIS A 168 4.56 -13.08 12.42
CA HIS A 168 3.56 -14.16 12.51
C HIS A 168 4.17 -15.55 12.25
N LEU A 169 5.49 -15.64 12.06
CA LEU A 169 6.21 -16.90 12.00
C LEU A 169 6.62 -17.32 13.41
N HIS A 170 6.07 -18.44 13.88
CA HIS A 170 6.39 -19.00 15.18
C HIS A 170 7.24 -20.26 15.04
N PHE A 171 8.27 -20.34 15.86
CA PHE A 171 9.20 -21.49 15.91
C PHE A 171 9.12 -22.17 17.28
N PRO A 172 9.35 -23.50 17.34
CA PRO A 172 9.56 -24.20 18.60
C PRO A 172 10.75 -23.64 19.38
N GLN A 173 10.74 -23.79 20.70
CA GLN A 173 11.91 -23.47 21.53
C GLN A 173 13.11 -24.31 21.08
N ASN A 174 14.27 -23.66 20.92
CA ASN A 174 15.54 -24.28 20.46
C ASN A 174 15.50 -24.86 19.04
N TYR A 175 14.67 -24.30 18.15
CA TYR A 175 14.67 -24.70 16.75
C TYR A 175 16.03 -24.43 16.09
N THR A 176 16.60 -25.47 15.48
CA THR A 176 17.86 -25.39 14.72
C THR A 176 17.61 -25.74 13.27
N THR A 177 18.08 -24.89 12.36
CA THR A 177 17.96 -25.11 10.91
C THR A 177 19.03 -26.10 10.42
N THR A 178 18.64 -27.09 9.61
CA THR A 178 19.59 -28.04 9.00
C THR A 178 20.13 -27.54 7.66
N ASN A 179 21.45 -27.44 7.54
CA ASN A 179 22.16 -26.97 6.35
C ASN A 179 22.55 -28.16 5.45
N GLU A 180 21.62 -28.65 4.63
CA GLU A 180 21.86 -29.87 3.84
C GLU A 180 22.11 -29.61 2.34
N PHE A 181 21.99 -28.37 1.86
CA PHE A 181 22.04 -28.07 0.42
C PHE A 181 22.90 -26.84 0.08
N GLU A 182 23.69 -26.97 -0.98
CA GLU A 182 24.45 -25.87 -1.59
C GLU A 182 23.61 -25.21 -2.69
N LYS A 183 23.57 -23.87 -2.68
CA LYS A 183 23.00 -23.08 -3.77
C LYS A 183 24.10 -22.61 -4.72
N SER A 184 23.81 -22.66 -6.02
CA SER A 184 24.76 -22.29 -7.07
C SER A 184 24.89 -20.78 -7.31
N ALA A 185 23.94 -19.97 -6.84
CA ALA A 185 23.87 -18.53 -7.09
C ALA A 185 23.78 -17.73 -5.78
N PRO A 186 24.30 -16.48 -5.74
CA PRO A 186 24.14 -15.61 -4.57
C PRO A 186 22.67 -15.26 -4.36
N VAL A 187 22.20 -15.39 -3.11
CA VAL A 187 20.80 -15.15 -2.75
C VAL A 187 20.67 -13.85 -1.96
N SER A 188 19.71 -13.02 -2.34
CA SER A 188 19.35 -11.80 -1.63
C SER A 188 18.07 -11.98 -0.79
N LEU A 189 18.11 -11.52 0.45
CA LEU A 189 16.96 -11.37 1.32
C LEU A 189 16.70 -9.88 1.54
N SER A 190 15.54 -9.38 1.13
CA SER A 190 15.11 -8.01 1.38
C SER A 190 13.97 -7.97 2.38
N LEU A 191 14.20 -7.32 3.52
CA LEU A 191 13.21 -7.07 4.56
C LEU A 191 12.58 -5.71 4.33
N VAL A 192 11.25 -5.64 4.36
CA VAL A 192 10.50 -4.43 4.02
C VAL A 192 9.71 -3.92 5.22
N ASP A 193 9.90 -2.66 5.61
CA ASP A 193 9.12 -1.99 6.66
C ASP A 193 8.69 -0.59 6.23
N GLU A 194 7.41 -0.44 5.87
CA GLU A 194 6.83 0.83 5.44
C GLU A 194 6.87 1.93 6.51
N SER A 195 6.88 1.55 7.79
CA SER A 195 6.78 2.48 8.90
C SER A 195 7.87 2.22 9.94
N PHE A 196 9.12 2.39 9.51
CA PHE A 196 10.28 2.06 10.33
C PHE A 196 10.44 3.03 11.52
N GLY A 197 9.97 2.57 12.68
CA GLY A 197 9.97 3.32 13.94
C GLY A 197 10.84 2.73 15.03
N LEU A 198 11.29 1.48 14.91
CA LEU A 198 12.03 0.77 15.96
C LEU A 198 13.55 0.81 15.70
N PRO A 199 14.38 1.18 16.68
CA PRO A 199 15.84 1.26 16.51
C PRO A 199 16.55 -0.10 16.57
N THR A 200 15.88 -1.14 17.08
CA THR A 200 16.47 -2.47 17.31
C THR A 200 15.45 -3.58 17.00
N LEU A 201 15.93 -4.68 16.42
CA LEU A 201 15.12 -5.88 16.16
C LEU A 201 14.95 -6.68 17.46
N LEU A 202 13.73 -7.12 17.77
CA LEU A 202 13.45 -7.86 19.01
C LEU A 202 14.14 -9.25 18.97
N PRO A 203 14.43 -9.87 20.14
CA PRO A 203 15.10 -11.18 20.19
C PRO A 203 14.42 -12.27 19.34
N ILE A 204 13.11 -12.42 19.46
CA ILE A 204 12.34 -13.44 18.71
C ILE A 204 12.44 -13.20 17.21
N GLU A 205 12.29 -11.95 16.78
CA GLU A 205 12.33 -11.59 15.36
C GLU A 205 13.74 -11.76 14.76
N ARG A 206 14.79 -11.53 15.57
CA ARG A 206 16.18 -11.82 15.19
C ARG A 206 16.39 -13.31 14.90
N GLU A 207 15.83 -14.18 15.74
CA GLU A 207 15.88 -15.63 15.54
C GLU A 207 15.14 -16.03 14.25
N VAL A 208 13.93 -15.52 14.03
CA VAL A 208 13.17 -15.77 12.79
C VAL A 208 14.00 -15.40 11.54
N VAL A 209 14.59 -14.21 11.52
CA VAL A 209 15.44 -13.76 10.41
C VAL A 209 16.66 -14.65 10.26
N SER A 210 17.29 -15.06 11.35
CA SER A 210 18.47 -15.94 11.31
C SER A 210 18.13 -17.33 10.75
N HIS A 211 16.96 -17.90 11.10
CA HIS A 211 16.47 -19.16 10.53
C HIS A 211 16.18 -19.04 9.02
N ILE A 212 15.59 -17.92 8.57
CA ILE A 212 15.34 -17.68 7.14
C ILE A 212 16.67 -17.56 6.38
N ILE A 213 17.60 -16.74 6.88
CA ILE A 213 18.93 -16.55 6.28
C ILE A 213 19.67 -17.88 6.18
N ALA A 214 19.64 -18.70 7.24
CA ALA A 214 20.25 -20.02 7.24
C ALA A 214 19.63 -20.95 6.18
N THR A 215 18.30 -20.96 6.09
CA THR A 215 17.55 -21.83 5.16
C THR A 215 17.84 -21.49 3.71
N ILE A 216 17.81 -20.21 3.34
CA ILE A 216 18.00 -19.79 1.94
C ILE A 216 19.46 -19.54 1.59
N ARG A 217 20.37 -19.58 2.59
CA ARG A 217 21.80 -19.24 2.49
C ARG A 217 22.02 -17.86 1.88
N ALA A 218 21.39 -16.85 2.47
CA ALA A 218 21.45 -15.48 1.94
C ALA A 218 22.89 -14.94 1.99
N THR A 219 23.40 -14.51 0.84
CA THR A 219 24.69 -13.83 0.71
C THR A 219 24.55 -12.31 0.83
N HIS A 220 23.34 -11.80 0.59
CA HIS A 220 23.01 -10.38 0.71
C HIS A 220 21.77 -10.22 1.58
N VAL A 221 21.84 -9.34 2.58
CA VAL A 221 20.69 -8.94 3.42
C VAL A 221 20.41 -7.45 3.25
N GLY A 222 19.22 -7.12 2.76
CA GLY A 222 18.74 -5.76 2.55
C GLY A 222 17.63 -5.37 3.53
N LEU A 223 17.63 -4.12 3.97
CA LEU A 223 16.49 -3.49 4.65
C LEU A 223 15.96 -2.36 3.77
N ILE A 224 14.68 -2.44 3.44
CA ILE A 224 13.91 -1.44 2.71
C ILE A 224 12.97 -0.80 3.71
N TYR A 225 13.08 0.51 3.92
CA TYR A 225 12.38 1.18 5.00
C TYR A 225 11.76 2.52 4.60
N GLY A 226 10.70 2.91 5.32
CA GLY A 226 10.03 4.20 5.17
C GLY A 226 10.42 5.22 6.21
N ARG A 227 10.56 6.48 5.79
CA ARG A 227 10.88 7.58 6.69
C ARG A 227 9.63 8.07 7.41
N VAL A 228 9.50 7.69 8.68
CA VAL A 228 8.41 8.15 9.57
C VAL A 228 8.82 9.37 10.38
N GLN A 229 10.09 9.47 10.77
CA GLN A 229 10.63 10.55 11.60
C GLN A 229 11.98 11.05 11.07
N GLU A 230 12.40 12.25 11.49
CA GLU A 230 13.78 12.68 11.31
C GLU A 230 14.70 11.75 12.11
N GLY A 231 15.63 11.08 11.42
CA GLY A 231 16.52 10.09 12.04
C GLY A 231 16.15 8.62 11.78
N SER A 232 15.09 8.30 11.02
CA SER A 232 14.77 6.90 10.65
C SER A 232 15.96 6.15 10.02
N HIS A 233 16.84 6.83 9.28
CA HIS A 233 18.07 6.25 8.74
C HIS A 233 19.07 5.79 9.82
N LEU A 234 19.19 6.52 10.94
CA LEU A 234 20.03 6.11 12.08
C LEU A 234 19.44 4.87 12.77
N ASN A 235 18.11 4.82 12.88
CA ASN A 235 17.41 3.64 13.39
C ASN A 235 17.63 2.44 12.46
N ALA A 236 17.57 2.63 11.14
CA ALA A 236 17.81 1.56 10.16
C ALA A 236 19.26 1.04 10.22
N LEU A 237 20.24 1.94 10.38
CA LEU A 237 21.63 1.57 10.63
C LEU A 237 21.80 0.80 11.94
N SER A 238 21.22 1.29 13.03
CA SER A 238 21.22 0.61 14.34
C SER A 238 20.61 -0.78 14.22
N PHE A 239 19.48 -0.90 13.54
CA PHE A 239 18.81 -2.18 13.29
C PHE A 239 19.71 -3.16 12.55
N MET A 240 20.31 -2.74 11.44
CA MET A 240 21.19 -3.62 10.67
C MET A 240 22.44 -4.00 11.45
N ASN A 241 23.00 -3.08 12.24
CA ASN A 241 24.13 -3.39 13.10
C ASN A 241 23.77 -4.42 14.18
N ASN A 242 22.61 -4.28 14.81
CA ASN A 242 22.12 -5.26 15.80
C ASN A 242 21.83 -6.63 15.20
N LEU A 243 21.29 -6.67 13.97
CA LEU A 243 21.08 -7.91 13.23
C LEU A 243 22.41 -8.57 12.89
N LEU A 244 23.37 -7.82 12.34
CA LEU A 244 24.71 -8.34 12.02
C LEU A 244 25.45 -8.83 13.26
N ALA A 245 25.38 -8.10 14.38
CA ALA A 245 25.99 -8.53 15.65
C ALA A 245 25.42 -9.87 16.12
N HIS A 246 24.11 -10.09 15.97
CA HIS A 246 23.48 -11.38 16.26
C HIS A 246 23.89 -12.45 15.25
N LEU A 247 23.89 -12.15 13.96
CA LEU A 247 24.30 -13.11 12.93
C LEU A 247 25.77 -13.51 13.05
N GLY A 248 26.63 -12.64 13.58
CA GLY A 248 28.03 -12.93 13.85
C GLY A 248 28.27 -14.07 14.83
N SER A 249 27.32 -14.33 15.74
CA SER A 249 27.39 -15.50 16.64
C SER A 249 26.84 -16.78 16.03
N CYS A 250 26.20 -16.70 14.84
CA CYS A 250 25.67 -17.85 14.13
C CYS A 250 26.74 -18.55 13.28
N PRO A 251 26.65 -19.89 13.09
CA PRO A 251 27.66 -20.65 12.35
C PRO A 251 27.73 -20.34 10.85
N PHE A 252 26.70 -19.70 10.29
CA PHE A 252 26.60 -19.33 8.88
C PHE A 252 26.97 -17.87 8.59
N SER A 253 27.49 -17.14 9.59
CA SER A 253 27.84 -15.72 9.48
C SER A 253 28.77 -15.41 8.29
N ASN A 254 29.69 -16.33 7.98
CA ASN A 254 30.68 -16.20 6.89
C ASN A 254 30.06 -16.18 5.49
N GLN A 255 28.77 -16.48 5.36
CA GLN A 255 28.07 -16.51 4.07
C GLN A 255 27.62 -15.12 3.62
N ILE A 256 27.43 -14.18 4.56
CA ILE A 256 26.91 -12.84 4.27
C ILE A 256 28.05 -11.97 3.76
N GLN A 257 27.95 -11.56 2.49
CA GLN A 257 28.96 -10.74 1.81
C GLN A 257 28.53 -9.27 1.75
N PHE A 258 27.23 -9.01 1.61
CA PHE A 258 26.70 -7.68 1.39
C PHE A 258 25.52 -7.37 2.31
N VAL A 259 25.42 -6.11 2.70
CA VAL A 259 24.25 -5.54 3.36
C VAL A 259 23.81 -4.29 2.63
N SER A 260 22.50 -4.08 2.47
CA SER A 260 22.00 -2.83 1.90
C SER A 260 20.91 -2.17 2.72
N LEU A 261 20.89 -0.84 2.72
CA LEU A 261 19.83 0.00 3.25
C LEU A 261 19.20 0.77 2.09
N TYR A 262 17.87 0.71 1.99
CA TYR A 262 17.11 1.42 0.97
C TYR A 262 15.95 2.19 1.61
N GLU A 263 16.02 3.52 1.58
CA GLU A 263 14.90 4.37 1.97
C GLU A 263 13.93 4.46 0.78
N ALA A 264 12.79 3.77 0.87
CA ALA A 264 11.85 3.66 -0.24
C ALA A 264 10.77 4.76 -0.21
N TRP A 265 10.33 5.20 0.97
CA TRP A 265 9.18 6.11 1.10
C TRP A 265 9.50 7.41 1.84
N SER A 266 8.97 8.51 1.32
CA SER A 266 8.96 9.86 1.90
C SER A 266 7.53 10.43 1.86
N TYR A 267 7.20 11.39 2.74
CA TYR A 267 5.84 11.96 2.90
C TYR A 267 5.27 12.64 1.64
N SER A 268 6.07 12.79 0.58
CA SER A 268 5.69 13.35 -0.71
C SER A 268 6.29 12.47 -1.81
N ASP A 269 5.56 11.47 -2.33
CA ASP A 269 6.13 10.48 -3.24
C ASP A 269 5.65 10.59 -4.70
N ASP A 270 6.58 10.31 -5.61
CA ASP A 270 6.54 10.36 -7.09
C ASP A 270 7.39 9.18 -7.63
N GLY A 271 7.02 7.95 -7.24
CA GLY A 271 7.86 6.73 -7.43
C GLY A 271 8.25 6.43 -8.88
N MET A 272 7.37 6.67 -9.86
CA MET A 272 7.68 6.45 -11.28
C MET A 272 8.77 7.39 -11.81
N MET A 273 8.80 8.64 -11.33
CA MET A 273 9.84 9.59 -11.72
C MET A 273 11.20 9.15 -11.18
N ARG A 274 11.24 8.56 -9.98
CA ARG A 274 12.47 8.07 -9.36
C ARG A 274 13.11 6.93 -10.16
N GLU A 275 12.32 5.94 -10.60
CA GLU A 275 12.80 4.83 -11.42
C GLU A 275 13.33 5.31 -12.79
N TYR A 276 12.61 6.21 -13.46
CA TYR A 276 13.03 6.81 -14.73
C TYR A 276 14.39 7.50 -14.61
N TYR A 277 14.59 8.35 -13.61
CA TYR A 277 15.86 9.03 -13.39
C TYR A 277 16.98 8.08 -12.94
N GLN A 278 16.66 7.05 -12.15
CA GLN A 278 17.65 6.04 -11.76
C GLN A 278 18.20 5.29 -12.99
N ASN A 279 17.34 4.96 -13.95
CA ASN A 279 17.76 4.32 -15.20
C ASN A 279 18.70 5.23 -16.02
N ILE A 280 18.43 6.54 -16.05
CA ILE A 280 19.32 7.53 -16.71
C ILE A 280 20.68 7.61 -15.99
N ILE A 281 20.68 7.66 -14.67
CA ILE A 281 21.92 7.70 -13.87
C ILE A 281 22.73 6.43 -14.10
N ASN A 282 22.08 5.25 -14.04
CA ASN A 282 22.73 3.97 -14.28
C ASN A 282 23.33 3.89 -15.69
N ALA A 283 22.62 4.41 -16.70
CA ALA A 283 23.12 4.48 -18.08
C ALA A 283 24.34 5.41 -18.21
N ASN A 284 24.34 6.54 -17.51
CA ASN A 284 25.47 7.47 -17.50
C ASN A 284 26.68 6.90 -16.75
N ASP A 285 26.47 6.26 -15.60
CA ASP A 285 27.53 5.63 -14.81
C ASP A 285 28.17 4.44 -15.57
N ALA A 286 27.37 3.70 -16.36
CA ALA A 286 27.86 2.63 -17.22
C ALA A 286 28.63 3.11 -18.46
N GLY A 287 28.37 4.35 -18.92
CA GLY A 287 29.00 4.94 -20.10
C GLY A 287 30.37 5.61 -19.84
N LEU A 288 30.76 5.79 -18.59
CA LEU A 288 32.07 6.34 -18.22
C LEU A 288 33.15 5.25 -18.30
N GLU A 289 34.03 5.31 -19.30
CA GLU A 289 35.18 4.40 -19.37
C GLU A 289 36.01 4.45 -18.07
N GLU A 290 36.34 3.28 -17.53
CA GLU A 290 37.07 3.08 -16.24
C GLU A 290 38.34 3.95 -16.09
N SER A 291 38.91 4.42 -17.21
CA SER A 291 40.08 5.28 -17.32
C SER A 291 39.85 6.71 -16.78
N GLU A 292 38.72 7.35 -17.12
CA GLU A 292 38.49 8.77 -16.76
C GLU A 292 38.07 8.94 -15.31
N ALA A 293 37.33 7.96 -14.77
CA ALA A 293 36.97 7.89 -13.35
C ALA A 293 38.19 7.67 -12.44
N ARG A 294 39.24 7.00 -12.92
CA ARG A 294 40.50 6.81 -12.19
C ARG A 294 41.37 8.08 -12.16
N LYS A 295 41.42 8.86 -13.26
CA LYS A 295 42.20 10.12 -13.32
C LYS A 295 41.75 11.16 -12.29
N HIS A 296 40.45 11.21 -11.96
CA HIS A 296 39.92 12.14 -10.95
C HIS A 296 40.08 11.66 -9.49
N LYS A 297 40.54 10.43 -9.26
CA LYS A 297 40.72 9.85 -7.92
C LYS A 297 42.18 9.79 -7.44
N MET A 298 43.17 9.98 -8.32
CA MET A 298 44.60 9.87 -7.95
C MET A 298 45.26 11.22 -7.65
N THR A 299 44.75 11.96 -6.67
CA THR A 299 45.58 12.96 -5.95
C THR A 299 44.98 13.23 -4.57
N LEU A 300 45.19 12.32 -3.61
CA LEU A 300 45.13 12.60 -2.16
C LEU A 300 45.61 11.36 -1.41
N MET A 301 46.86 11.42 -0.91
CA MET A 301 47.59 10.29 -0.32
C MET A 301 47.16 9.90 1.11
N LYS A 302 46.22 10.62 1.76
CA LYS A 302 45.41 10.12 2.89
C LYS A 302 44.41 11.20 3.32
N ALA A 303 43.11 10.87 3.33
CA ALA A 303 42.09 11.49 4.17
C ALA A 303 40.85 10.57 4.21
N SER A 304 40.36 10.29 5.41
CA SER A 304 39.12 9.55 5.66
C SER A 304 37.89 10.44 5.43
N ARG A 305 36.72 9.77 5.31
CA ARG A 305 35.40 10.26 4.88
C ARG A 305 35.31 10.49 3.37
N ILE A 306 35.02 9.40 2.66
CA ILE A 306 34.67 9.46 1.24
C ILE A 306 33.29 10.10 1.11
N SER A 307 33.32 11.30 0.56
CA SER A 307 32.26 12.16 0.07
C SER A 307 30.92 11.46 -0.22
N ARG A 308 29.94 11.75 0.64
CA ARG A 308 28.54 11.85 0.21
C ARG A 308 28.46 12.94 -0.85
N PHE A 309 28.29 12.56 -2.11
CA PHE A 309 27.57 13.44 -3.03
C PHE A 309 26.10 13.33 -2.63
N ASP A 310 25.71 14.23 -1.73
CA ASP A 310 24.35 14.45 -1.28
C ASP A 310 23.54 15.03 -2.47
N PHE A 311 23.06 14.16 -3.36
CA PHE A 311 21.82 14.48 -4.08
C PHE A 311 20.66 14.37 -3.08
N ASN A 312 20.61 15.32 -2.15
CA ASN A 312 19.60 15.40 -1.09
C ASN A 312 18.34 16.10 -1.63
N SER A 313 17.83 15.60 -2.76
CA SER A 313 16.50 15.98 -3.22
C SER A 313 15.53 14.92 -2.67
N PRO A 314 14.35 15.31 -2.15
CA PRO A 314 13.30 14.37 -1.75
C PRO A 314 12.88 13.39 -2.86
N ARG A 315 13.29 13.64 -4.11
CA ARG A 315 13.02 12.80 -5.29
C ARG A 315 14.12 11.79 -5.60
N TYR A 316 15.30 11.87 -4.97
CA TYR A 316 16.46 11.02 -5.24
C TYR A 316 17.05 10.51 -3.93
N GLN A 317 16.94 9.20 -3.68
CA GLN A 317 17.67 8.56 -2.59
C GLN A 317 18.33 7.29 -3.10
N LYS A 318 19.64 7.21 -2.86
CA LYS A 318 20.53 6.16 -3.33
C LYS A 318 20.49 5.00 -2.34
N GLN A 319 20.29 3.78 -2.83
CA GLN A 319 20.47 2.56 -2.04
C GLN A 319 21.92 2.52 -1.53
N GLU A 320 22.09 2.46 -0.21
CA GLU A 320 23.40 2.32 0.42
C GLU A 320 23.74 0.84 0.50
N VAL A 321 24.89 0.44 -0.03
CA VAL A 321 25.35 -0.96 0.01
C VAL A 321 26.72 -1.02 0.67
N TYR A 322 26.84 -1.93 1.62
CA TYR A 322 28.01 -2.13 2.45
C TYR A 322 28.56 -3.54 2.22
N SER A 323 29.88 -3.65 2.01
CA SER A 323 30.57 -4.93 2.08
C SER A 323 30.76 -5.33 3.53
N VAL A 324 30.44 -6.57 3.85
CA VAL A 324 30.66 -7.12 5.19
C VAL A 324 32.05 -7.74 5.24
N LEU A 325 32.95 -7.17 6.06
CA LEU A 325 34.28 -7.74 6.31
C LEU A 325 34.30 -8.38 7.70
N GLN A 326 34.67 -9.65 7.75
CA GLN A 326 34.85 -10.36 9.01
C GLN A 326 36.30 -10.20 9.49
N GLN A 327 36.48 -9.63 10.67
CA GLN A 327 37.71 -9.71 11.45
C GLN A 327 37.43 -10.58 12.68
N GLU A 328 38.43 -11.32 13.16
CA GLU A 328 38.27 -12.27 14.26
C GLU A 328 37.57 -11.61 15.47
N GLY A 329 36.32 -12.01 15.71
CA GLY A 329 35.51 -11.62 16.88
C GLY A 329 34.59 -10.41 16.74
N GLN A 330 34.68 -9.58 15.68
CA GLN A 330 33.76 -8.45 15.47
C GLN A 330 33.51 -8.18 13.97
N LEU A 331 32.23 -8.08 13.58
CA LEU A 331 31.83 -7.63 12.24
C LEU A 331 32.05 -6.11 12.13
N SER A 332 32.97 -5.69 11.27
CA SER A 332 33.20 -4.28 10.96
C SER A 332 32.49 -3.91 9.66
N VAL A 333 31.69 -2.84 9.69
CA VAL A 333 31.10 -2.24 8.48
C VAL A 333 32.17 -1.35 7.84
N ASP A 334 33.09 -1.96 7.09
CA ASP A 334 34.07 -1.21 6.31
C ASP A 334 33.41 -0.66 5.05
N THR A 335 33.50 0.67 4.88
CA THR A 335 32.86 1.40 3.78
C THR A 335 33.73 1.39 2.52
N LYS A 336 33.85 0.24 1.88
CA LYS A 336 34.35 0.20 0.49
C LYS A 336 33.16 0.25 -0.47
N PRO A 337 33.06 1.27 -1.35
CA PRO A 337 32.00 1.30 -2.35
C PRO A 337 32.16 0.09 -3.28
N VAL A 338 31.13 -0.76 -3.34
CA VAL A 338 31.09 -1.93 -4.21
C VAL A 338 30.59 -1.48 -5.60
N HIS A 339 31.21 -2.01 -6.65
CA HIS A 339 30.81 -1.73 -8.03
C HIS A 339 29.39 -2.26 -8.31
N GLN A 340 28.53 -1.45 -8.93
CA GLN A 340 27.10 -1.76 -9.10
C GLN A 340 26.82 -3.03 -9.92
N SER A 341 27.73 -3.46 -10.78
CA SER A 341 27.63 -4.72 -11.54
C SER A 341 27.63 -5.99 -10.67
N LYS A 342 28.00 -5.87 -9.38
CA LYS A 342 27.93 -6.95 -8.39
C LYS A 342 26.67 -6.92 -7.52
N LEU A 343 25.80 -5.92 -7.70
CA LEU A 343 24.56 -5.79 -6.93
C LEU A 343 23.44 -6.61 -7.59
N PRO A 344 22.55 -7.24 -6.80
CA PRO A 344 21.38 -7.91 -7.35
C PRO A 344 20.44 -6.92 -8.04
N ILE A 345 19.73 -7.41 -9.05
CA ILE A 345 18.75 -6.63 -9.83
C ILE A 345 17.66 -6.11 -8.90
N ASN A 346 17.35 -4.81 -8.97
CA ASN A 346 16.28 -4.20 -8.18
C ASN A 346 14.91 -4.60 -8.73
N ILE A 347 14.28 -5.60 -8.11
CA ILE A 347 12.93 -6.09 -8.44
C ILE A 347 11.86 -5.40 -7.57
N PHE A 348 12.27 -4.81 -6.44
CA PHE A 348 11.39 -4.24 -5.43
C PHE A 348 10.51 -3.11 -5.99
N SER A 349 11.09 -2.16 -6.72
CA SER A 349 10.36 -0.99 -7.21
C SER A 349 9.17 -1.40 -8.07
N SER A 350 9.35 -2.39 -8.94
CA SER A 350 8.28 -2.81 -9.84
C SER A 350 7.15 -3.59 -9.13
N ALA A 351 7.49 -4.37 -8.11
CA ALA A 351 6.52 -5.01 -7.24
C ALA A 351 5.75 -3.96 -6.41
N GLU A 352 6.45 -2.94 -5.89
CA GLU A 352 5.85 -1.86 -5.11
C GLU A 352 4.91 -1.00 -5.94
N THR A 353 5.27 -0.60 -7.17
CA THR A 353 4.34 0.14 -8.04
C THR A 353 3.05 -0.66 -8.27
N SER A 354 3.17 -1.96 -8.46
CA SER A 354 2.00 -2.82 -8.67
C SER A 354 1.15 -2.93 -7.40
N LEU A 355 1.76 -3.06 -6.22
CA LEU A 355 1.07 -3.02 -4.94
C LEU A 355 0.34 -1.68 -4.75
N ARG A 356 0.97 -0.53 -4.99
CA ARG A 356 0.37 0.80 -4.80
C ARG A 356 -0.77 1.08 -5.76
N ASP A 357 -0.60 0.74 -7.04
CA ASP A 357 -1.69 0.81 -8.02
C ASP A 357 -2.86 -0.04 -7.52
N LEU A 358 -2.59 -1.29 -7.14
CA LEU A 358 -3.61 -2.20 -6.66
C LEU A 358 -4.25 -1.73 -5.33
N GLU A 359 -3.52 -1.18 -4.37
CA GLU A 359 -4.09 -0.60 -3.15
C GLU A 359 -5.04 0.56 -3.48
N TYR A 360 -4.64 1.40 -4.43
CA TYR A 360 -5.42 2.57 -4.84
C TYR A 360 -6.74 2.17 -5.51
N TYR A 361 -6.72 1.16 -6.38
CA TYR A 361 -7.88 0.76 -7.18
C TYR A 361 -8.69 -0.43 -6.59
N SER A 362 -8.06 -1.33 -5.83
CA SER A 362 -8.70 -2.50 -5.21
C SER A 362 -9.17 -2.28 -3.78
N CYS A 363 -8.72 -1.22 -3.08
CA CYS A 363 -9.46 -0.78 -1.91
C CYS A 363 -10.85 -0.38 -2.42
N PRO A 364 -11.94 -1.01 -1.92
CA PRO A 364 -13.20 -0.30 -1.99
C PRO A 364 -12.88 1.01 -1.31
N ASN A 365 -12.95 2.11 -2.06
CA ASN A 365 -13.00 3.43 -1.45
C ASN A 365 -13.85 3.25 -0.22
N LYS A 366 -13.22 3.46 0.95
CA LYS A 366 -13.85 3.70 2.25
C LYS A 366 -15.32 3.98 1.95
N GLU A 367 -16.25 3.09 2.32
CA GLU A 367 -17.67 3.09 1.90
C GLU A 367 -18.41 4.45 2.05
N LEU A 368 -17.71 5.47 2.54
CA LEU A 368 -18.04 6.88 2.55
C LEU A 368 -17.99 7.63 1.19
N SER A 369 -17.53 7.11 0.04
CA SER A 369 -17.51 7.95 -1.18
C SER A 369 -17.18 7.24 -2.52
N ALA A 370 -18.09 6.44 -3.08
CA ALA A 370 -18.16 6.31 -4.55
C ALA A 370 -19.30 7.23 -5.03
N ILE A 371 -20.51 6.95 -4.54
CA ILE A 371 -21.70 7.78 -4.73
C ILE A 371 -21.41 9.28 -4.57
N TRP A 372 -20.79 9.71 -3.46
CA TRP A 372 -20.55 11.14 -3.19
C TRP A 372 -19.49 11.84 -4.05
N LEU A 373 -18.60 11.07 -4.66
CA LEU A 373 -17.59 11.58 -5.60
C LEU A 373 -18.18 11.70 -7.01
N ASP A 374 -19.14 10.83 -7.33
CA ASP A 374 -19.80 10.78 -8.63
C ASP A 374 -21.03 11.71 -8.70
N VAL A 375 -21.69 12.04 -7.57
CA VAL A 375 -22.83 12.99 -7.56
C VAL A 375 -22.33 14.44 -7.64
N PRO A 376 -22.79 15.23 -8.63
CA PRO A 376 -22.56 16.66 -8.66
C PRO A 376 -23.03 17.35 -7.38
N ALA A 377 -22.16 18.15 -6.78
CA ALA A 377 -22.42 18.73 -5.45
C ALA A 377 -23.67 19.63 -5.43
N GLN A 378 -23.98 20.30 -6.54
CA GLN A 378 -25.09 21.23 -6.64
C GLN A 378 -26.43 20.49 -6.69
N ASP A 379 -26.50 19.41 -7.46
CA ASP A 379 -27.73 18.63 -7.66
C ASP A 379 -28.11 17.90 -6.39
N PHE A 380 -27.13 17.31 -5.70
CA PHE A 380 -27.33 16.78 -4.35
C PHE A 380 -27.88 17.83 -3.37
N ILE A 381 -27.32 19.04 -3.35
CA ILE A 381 -27.74 20.11 -2.43
C ILE A 381 -29.19 20.51 -2.72
N ASN A 382 -29.58 20.58 -4.00
CA ASN A 382 -30.95 20.90 -4.41
C ASN A 382 -31.92 19.78 -4.02
N ALA A 383 -31.60 18.52 -4.31
CA ALA A 383 -32.43 17.35 -3.98
C ALA A 383 -32.62 17.23 -2.46
N TYR A 384 -31.55 17.35 -1.68
CA TYR A 384 -31.63 17.27 -0.23
C TYR A 384 -32.34 18.48 0.40
N ALA A 385 -32.22 19.69 -0.19
CA ALA A 385 -32.99 20.84 0.26
C ALA A 385 -34.51 20.63 0.04
N GLN A 386 -34.91 20.06 -1.10
CA GLN A 386 -36.30 19.71 -1.36
C GLN A 386 -36.81 18.64 -0.37
N PHE A 387 -35.99 17.63 -0.06
CA PHE A 387 -36.32 16.64 0.96
C PHE A 387 -36.59 17.28 2.33
N LEU A 388 -35.71 18.19 2.78
CA LEU A 388 -35.88 18.91 4.04
C LEU A 388 -37.14 19.80 4.06
N GLN A 389 -37.50 20.39 2.92
CA GLN A 389 -38.73 21.16 2.77
C GLN A 389 -39.97 20.28 2.88
N ARG A 390 -40.02 19.17 2.11
CA ARG A 390 -41.13 18.19 2.16
C ARG A 390 -41.31 17.60 3.55
N GLN A 391 -40.23 17.42 4.29
CA GLN A 391 -40.27 16.89 5.64
C GLN A 391 -40.94 17.85 6.64
N GLY A 392 -40.83 19.17 6.45
CA GLY A 392 -41.45 20.19 7.29
C GLY A 392 -40.94 20.24 8.75
N LYS A 393 -39.92 19.44 9.10
CA LYS A 393 -39.39 19.32 10.48
C LYS A 393 -38.27 20.32 10.79
N LEU A 394 -37.73 20.98 9.77
CA LEU A 394 -36.64 21.96 9.94
C LEU A 394 -37.21 23.28 10.48
N GLU A 395 -36.81 23.63 11.70
CA GLU A 395 -37.14 24.93 12.29
C GLU A 395 -36.41 26.06 11.55
N VAL A 396 -37.16 26.84 10.79
CA VAL A 396 -36.66 28.04 10.11
C VAL A 396 -36.82 29.25 11.05
N PRO A 397 -35.72 29.96 11.40
CA PRO A 397 -35.82 31.16 12.22
C PRO A 397 -36.60 32.28 11.52
N GLY A 398 -37.49 32.98 12.24
CA GLY A 398 -38.34 34.03 11.65
C GLY A 398 -37.61 35.24 11.07
N TYR A 399 -36.31 35.42 11.35
CA TYR A 399 -35.51 36.48 10.76
C TYR A 399 -34.94 36.12 9.37
N VAL A 400 -35.09 34.86 8.90
CA VAL A 400 -34.50 34.34 7.65
C VAL A 400 -34.91 35.16 6.42
N GLU A 401 -36.11 35.73 6.42
CA GLU A 401 -36.63 36.57 5.34
C GLU A 401 -35.97 37.96 5.28
N LEU A 402 -35.42 38.42 6.40
CA LEU A 402 -34.93 39.80 6.57
C LEU A 402 -33.40 39.90 6.52
N VAL A 403 -32.69 38.80 6.74
CA VAL A 403 -31.24 38.82 6.92
C VAL A 403 -30.47 38.48 5.65
N LYS A 404 -29.25 39.01 5.58
CA LYS A 404 -28.21 38.55 4.67
C LYS A 404 -27.40 37.39 5.27
N THR A 405 -26.82 36.56 4.41
CA THR A 405 -26.04 35.37 4.81
C THR A 405 -24.68 35.70 5.42
N SER A 406 -24.09 36.85 5.08
CA SER A 406 -22.80 37.33 5.63
C SER A 406 -22.78 38.85 5.74
N ALA A 407 -21.88 39.38 6.58
CA ALA A 407 -21.63 40.82 6.65
C ALA A 407 -21.07 41.37 5.32
N GLY A 408 -20.37 40.52 4.55
CA GLY A 408 -19.75 40.88 3.28
C GLY A 408 -20.68 40.92 2.07
N ASN A 409 -21.90 40.40 2.19
CA ASN A 409 -22.87 40.47 1.11
C ASN A 409 -23.58 41.83 1.11
N GLU A 410 -23.76 42.40 -0.08
CA GLU A 410 -24.45 43.68 -0.28
C GLU A 410 -25.97 43.49 -0.33
N LEU A 411 -26.42 42.41 -0.98
CA LEU A 411 -27.83 42.06 -1.15
C LEU A 411 -28.21 40.81 -0.33
N PRO A 412 -29.47 40.68 0.12
CA PRO A 412 -29.98 39.45 0.70
C PRO A 412 -30.07 38.33 -0.36
N PRO A 413 -30.16 37.06 0.05
CA PRO A 413 -30.39 35.95 -0.86
C PRO A 413 -31.67 36.16 -1.67
N GLN A 414 -31.60 36.00 -3.00
CA GLN A 414 -32.74 36.20 -3.89
C GLN A 414 -33.82 35.12 -3.71
N GLU A 415 -33.42 33.90 -3.34
CA GLU A 415 -34.32 32.78 -3.04
C GLU A 415 -34.76 32.80 -1.57
N SER A 416 -35.52 33.82 -1.15
CA SER A 416 -35.87 34.08 0.26
C SER A 416 -36.51 32.88 0.99
N GLU A 417 -37.29 32.07 0.28
CA GLU A 417 -38.03 30.92 0.85
C GLU A 417 -37.18 29.65 0.99
N THR A 418 -36.22 29.43 0.09
CA THR A 418 -35.53 28.13 -0.04
C THR A 418 -34.06 28.16 0.37
N TRP A 419 -33.45 29.34 0.47
CA TRP A 419 -32.00 29.47 0.74
C TRP A 419 -31.58 28.84 2.07
N PHE A 420 -32.42 28.89 3.10
CA PHE A 420 -32.10 28.30 4.41
C PHE A 420 -32.02 26.78 4.34
N TYR A 421 -32.87 26.14 3.54
CA TYR A 421 -32.83 24.69 3.28
C TYR A 421 -31.60 24.30 2.47
N LYS A 422 -31.26 25.06 1.41
CA LYS A 422 -30.02 24.86 0.64
C LYS A 422 -28.78 25.02 1.52
N ARG A 423 -28.78 25.99 2.45
CA ARG A 423 -27.71 26.19 3.43
C ARG A 423 -27.59 25.00 4.39
N ALA A 424 -28.71 24.44 4.84
CA ALA A 424 -28.72 23.25 5.69
C ALA A 424 -28.21 22.00 4.96
N ALA A 425 -28.64 21.79 3.72
CA ALA A 425 -28.17 20.70 2.87
C ALA A 425 -26.66 20.77 2.61
N SER A 426 -26.16 21.95 2.24
CA SER A 426 -24.73 22.20 2.04
C SER A 426 -23.93 21.95 3.33
N ALA A 427 -24.45 22.37 4.49
CA ALA A 427 -23.77 22.19 5.76
C ALA A 427 -23.71 20.71 6.16
N ALA A 428 -24.81 19.96 5.96
CA ALA A 428 -24.86 18.52 6.20
C ALA A 428 -23.83 17.76 5.33
N ARG A 429 -23.79 18.06 4.02
CA ARG A 429 -22.78 17.49 3.10
C ARG A 429 -21.35 17.81 3.55
N HIS A 430 -21.08 19.04 3.97
CA HIS A 430 -19.74 19.42 4.42
C HIS A 430 -19.33 18.70 5.71
N ILE A 431 -20.26 18.54 6.66
CA ILE A 431 -20.04 17.79 7.91
C ILE A 431 -19.78 16.31 7.61
N TYR A 432 -20.54 15.73 6.67
CA TYR A 432 -20.35 14.35 6.21
C TYR A 432 -18.92 14.13 5.70
N LEU A 433 -18.45 14.97 4.76
CA LEU A 433 -17.13 14.83 4.14
C LEU A 433 -15.96 15.07 5.10
N ARG A 434 -16.09 16.03 6.02
CA ARG A 434 -14.99 16.44 6.93
C ARG A 434 -15.06 15.82 8.32
N LYS A 435 -16.11 15.03 8.61
CA LYS A 435 -16.41 14.29 9.86
C LYS A 435 -16.60 15.13 11.12
N HIS A 436 -15.67 16.02 11.44
CA HIS A 436 -15.70 16.85 12.64
C HIS A 436 -15.58 18.33 12.28
N VAL A 437 -16.71 19.04 12.30
CA VAL A 437 -16.78 20.44 11.88
C VAL A 437 -17.40 21.30 12.96
N GLY A 438 -16.77 22.45 13.24
CA GLY A 438 -17.31 23.48 14.13
C GLY A 438 -17.84 24.68 13.35
N VAL A 439 -18.66 25.51 14.01
CA VAL A 439 -19.28 26.70 13.40
C VAL A 439 -18.23 27.66 12.81
N GLY A 440 -17.07 27.82 13.46
CA GLY A 440 -15.99 28.67 12.93
C GLY A 440 -15.43 28.20 11.58
N LYS A 441 -15.39 26.88 11.33
CA LYS A 441 -14.99 26.34 10.02
C LYS A 441 -16.06 26.62 8.96
N LEU A 442 -17.34 26.48 9.32
CA LEU A 442 -18.46 26.85 8.43
C LEU A 442 -18.48 28.35 8.12
N ASN A 443 -18.09 29.20 9.06
CA ASN A 443 -18.00 30.64 8.85
C ASN A 443 -16.94 31.00 7.80
N LYS A 444 -15.78 30.32 7.82
CA LYS A 444 -14.75 30.48 6.79
C LYS A 444 -15.18 29.89 5.45
N LEU A 445 -15.79 28.71 5.46
CA LEU A 445 -16.28 28.01 4.26
C LEU A 445 -17.27 28.86 3.47
N TYR A 446 -18.26 29.41 4.17
CA TYR A 446 -19.29 30.23 3.56
C TYR A 446 -18.93 31.72 3.52
N GLY A 447 -17.75 32.08 4.02
CA GLY A 447 -17.19 33.42 3.94
C GLY A 447 -16.78 33.74 2.50
N GLY A 448 -16.40 34.99 2.27
CA GLY A 448 -16.11 35.46 0.93
C GLY A 448 -15.28 36.72 0.90
N SER A 449 -14.98 37.17 -0.31
CA SER A 449 -14.34 38.45 -0.53
C SER A 449 -15.34 39.59 -0.32
N ILE A 450 -15.09 40.51 0.61
CA ILE A 450 -15.92 41.71 0.79
C ILE A 450 -15.39 42.86 -0.08
N ASN A 451 -16.30 43.54 -0.78
CA ASN A 451 -16.02 44.82 -1.44
C ASN A 451 -15.95 45.94 -0.39
N ARG A 452 -14.84 46.69 -0.39
CA ARG A 452 -14.58 47.77 0.58
C ARG A 452 -14.51 49.14 -0.11
N GLY A 453 -15.14 49.26 -1.28
CA GLY A 453 -15.08 50.43 -2.13
C GLY A 453 -13.70 50.60 -2.76
N PHE A 454 -13.03 51.70 -2.46
CA PHE A 454 -11.69 52.01 -2.99
C PHE A 454 -10.58 51.11 -2.42
N ARG A 455 -10.81 50.46 -1.26
CA ARG A 455 -9.79 49.61 -0.63
C ARG A 455 -9.81 48.19 -1.25
N PRO A 456 -8.65 47.52 -1.37
CA PRO A 456 -8.60 46.15 -1.85
C PRO A 456 -9.51 45.21 -1.08
N HIS A 457 -10.05 44.26 -1.83
CA HIS A 457 -10.84 43.15 -1.34
C HIS A 457 -10.11 42.38 -0.22
N LYS A 458 -10.87 41.96 0.80
CA LYS A 458 -10.36 41.13 1.90
C LYS A 458 -11.36 40.01 2.18
N HIS A 459 -10.87 38.87 2.64
CA HIS A 459 -11.75 37.82 3.14
C HIS A 459 -12.50 38.27 4.40
N ALA A 460 -13.81 38.03 4.42
CA ALA A 460 -14.68 38.20 5.57
C ALA A 460 -15.46 36.91 5.83
N ASP A 461 -15.50 36.50 7.10
CA ASP A 461 -16.24 35.33 7.55
C ASP A 461 -17.76 35.51 7.38
N ALA A 462 -18.47 34.40 7.17
CA ALA A 462 -19.92 34.38 7.15
C ALA A 462 -20.56 34.60 8.53
N SER A 463 -21.88 34.84 8.54
CA SER A 463 -22.63 35.02 9.78
C SER A 463 -22.64 33.74 10.62
N GLY A 464 -21.97 33.80 11.78
CA GLY A 464 -21.97 32.71 12.76
C GLY A 464 -23.35 32.40 13.33
N SER A 465 -24.25 33.39 13.38
CA SER A 465 -25.62 33.19 13.87
C SER A 465 -26.41 32.26 12.94
N VAL A 466 -26.37 32.53 11.64
CA VAL A 466 -27.04 31.71 10.61
C VAL A 466 -26.49 30.29 10.63
N ASN A 467 -25.17 30.11 10.53
CA ASN A 467 -24.55 28.80 10.49
C ASN A 467 -24.81 28.00 11.79
N ARG A 468 -24.84 28.67 12.96
CA ARG A 468 -25.18 28.02 14.24
C ARG A 468 -26.62 27.54 14.26
N LYS A 469 -27.58 28.36 13.80
CA LYS A 469 -28.99 27.97 13.76
C LYS A 469 -29.26 26.82 12.80
N VAL A 470 -28.59 26.80 11.64
CA VAL A 470 -28.64 25.67 10.70
C VAL A 470 -28.21 24.37 11.38
N VAL A 471 -27.07 24.37 12.06
CA VAL A 471 -26.54 23.16 12.70
C VAL A 471 -27.40 22.74 13.90
N GLN A 472 -27.94 23.69 14.66
CA GLN A 472 -28.90 23.41 15.74
C GLN A 472 -30.21 22.81 15.20
N ALA A 473 -30.70 23.29 14.06
CA ALA A 473 -31.91 22.75 13.42
C ALA A 473 -31.68 21.31 12.90
N LEU A 474 -30.52 21.05 12.29
CA LEU A 474 -30.13 19.70 11.86
C LEU A 474 -29.93 18.72 13.04
N GLU A 475 -29.43 19.23 14.16
CA GLU A 475 -29.29 18.46 15.40
C GLU A 475 -30.66 18.09 16.00
N LYS A 476 -31.64 18.99 15.98
CA LYS A 476 -33.01 18.72 16.42
C LYS A 476 -33.72 17.64 15.59
N ILE A 477 -33.47 17.60 14.28
CA ILE A 477 -34.00 16.54 13.40
C ILE A 477 -33.26 15.20 13.62
N GLY A 478 -32.10 15.23 14.28
CA GLY A 478 -31.28 14.03 14.50
C GLY A 478 -30.39 13.67 13.32
N VAL A 479 -30.16 14.58 12.37
CA VAL A 479 -29.23 14.39 11.24
C VAL A 479 -27.77 14.52 11.71
N VAL A 480 -27.53 15.37 12.70
CA VAL A 480 -26.19 15.70 13.20
C VAL A 480 -26.13 15.50 14.71
N GLU A 481 -25.02 14.96 15.21
CA GLU A 481 -24.74 14.71 16.62
C GLU A 481 -23.54 15.53 17.14
N ILE A 482 -23.45 15.67 18.47
CA ILE A 482 -22.30 16.29 19.13
C ILE A 482 -21.10 15.36 19.07
N SER A 483 -20.00 15.84 18.50
CA SER A 483 -18.76 15.06 18.41
C SER A 483 -17.99 15.08 19.73
N PRO A 484 -17.43 13.94 20.19
CA PRO A 484 -16.62 13.88 21.42
C PRO A 484 -15.31 14.68 21.31
N LYS A 485 -14.81 14.90 20.08
CA LYS A 485 -13.62 15.72 19.79
C LYS A 485 -13.95 17.21 19.60
N GLY A 486 -15.17 17.61 19.96
CA GLY A 486 -15.71 18.95 19.71
C GLY A 486 -16.34 19.10 18.31
N GLY A 487 -17.17 20.13 18.16
CA GLY A 487 -17.94 20.39 16.96
C GLY A 487 -19.11 19.43 16.78
N ARG A 488 -19.42 19.13 15.51
CA ARG A 488 -20.58 18.36 15.09
C ARG A 488 -20.16 17.32 14.06
N LYS A 489 -20.80 16.15 14.12
CA LYS A 489 -20.58 14.98 13.27
C LYS A 489 -21.93 14.49 12.75
N ILE A 490 -21.97 13.88 11.57
CA ILE A 490 -23.19 13.25 11.08
C ILE A 490 -23.59 12.06 11.98
N SER A 491 -24.89 11.94 12.27
CA SER A 491 -25.43 10.77 12.98
C SER A 491 -25.57 9.59 12.03
N GLU A 492 -25.77 8.38 12.56
CA GLU A 492 -25.99 7.19 11.74
C GLU A 492 -27.28 7.30 10.90
N ASN A 493 -28.35 7.85 11.46
CA ASN A 493 -29.59 8.09 10.73
C ASN A 493 -29.42 9.15 9.64
N GLY A 494 -28.73 10.25 9.94
CA GLY A 494 -28.42 11.28 8.96
C GLY A 494 -27.55 10.78 7.83
N GLN A 495 -26.62 9.87 8.11
CA GLN A 495 -25.82 9.21 7.09
C GLN A 495 -26.69 8.39 6.13
N ARG A 496 -27.60 7.55 6.64
CA ARG A 496 -28.51 6.75 5.80
C ARG A 496 -29.40 7.62 4.91
N ASP A 497 -29.93 8.72 5.44
CA ASP A 497 -30.78 9.65 4.69
C ASP A 497 -29.99 10.34 3.57
N LEU A 498 -28.79 10.83 3.88
CA LEU A 498 -27.92 11.48 2.91
C LEU A 498 -27.47 10.51 1.81
N ASP A 499 -27.08 9.28 2.17
CA ASP A 499 -26.64 8.26 1.22
C ASP A 499 -27.79 7.83 0.28
N ARG A 500 -29.02 7.70 0.79
CA ARG A 500 -30.21 7.39 -0.02
C ARG A 500 -30.51 8.48 -1.04
N ILE A 501 -30.49 9.74 -0.63
CA ILE A 501 -30.76 10.87 -1.54
C ILE A 501 -29.64 11.01 -2.57
N ALA A 502 -28.40 10.74 -2.19
CA ALA A 502 -27.28 10.74 -3.13
C ALA A 502 -27.44 9.64 -4.20
N ALA A 503 -27.89 8.44 -3.82
CA ALA A 503 -28.19 7.37 -4.77
C ALA A 503 -29.33 7.76 -5.74
N GLN A 504 -30.42 8.34 -5.22
CA GLN A 504 -31.53 8.81 -6.06
C GLN A 504 -31.08 9.89 -7.06
N THR A 505 -30.20 10.80 -6.64
CA THR A 505 -29.70 11.87 -7.53
C THR A 505 -28.88 11.30 -8.69
N LEU A 506 -28.12 10.23 -8.47
CA LEU A 506 -27.37 9.56 -9.55
C LEU A 506 -28.30 8.89 -10.55
N GLU A 507 -29.36 8.22 -10.08
CA GLU A 507 -30.34 7.59 -10.96
C GLU A 507 -31.06 8.61 -11.84
N GLU A 508 -31.37 9.79 -11.30
CA GLU A 508 -32.01 10.90 -12.05
C GLU A 508 -31.06 11.58 -13.05
N ASP A 509 -29.74 11.53 -12.86
CA ASP A 509 -28.74 12.10 -13.78
C ASP A 509 -28.44 11.16 -14.99
N ASP A 510 -28.67 9.85 -14.84
CA ASP A 510 -28.46 8.82 -15.87
C ASP A 510 -29.64 8.66 -16.86
N GLU A 511 -30.81 9.24 -16.54
CA GLU A 511 -32.01 9.31 -17.40
C GLU A 511 -32.02 10.55 -18.32
#